data_AF-A0A7I7U6L1-F1
#
_entry.id   AF-A0A7I7U6L1-F1
#
_cell.length_a   1.000
_cell.length_b   1.000
_cell.length_c   1.000
_cell.angle_alpha   90.00
_cell.angle_beta   90.00
_cell.angle_gamma   90.00
#
_symmetry.space_group_name_H-M   'P 1'
#
loop_
_entity.id
_entity.type
_entity.pdbx_description
1 polymer ?
#
loop_
_entity_poly.entity_id
_entity_poly.type
_entity_poly.pdbx_seq_one_letter_code
_entity_poly.pdbx_strand_id
1 'polypeptide(L)'
;MDYGKFKYETAQKARESRKNQQQTVVKEQKLRPKIDPHDYETKKGHVIRFLEAGSKVKVTIMFRGREQSRPELGFRLLQRLGADVADYGFVETSAKQDGRNMTMVLAPHRGAKTRAKAAHDADAPAPRVNAPADEAPTETQN
;
A
#
# COMPACT_ATOMS: atom_id res chain seq x y z
N MET A 1 34.99 27.45 -5.81
CA MET A 1 33.81 26.55 -5.73
C MET A 1 34.04 25.41 -6.69
N ASP A 2 34.23 24.21 -6.17
CA ASP A 2 34.58 23.05 -7.00
C ASP A 2 33.29 22.39 -7.54
N TYR A 3 32.98 22.69 -8.80
CA TYR A 3 31.69 22.35 -9.41
C TYR A 3 31.44 20.83 -9.48
N GLY A 4 32.50 20.03 -9.56
CA GLY A 4 32.43 18.57 -9.54
C GLY A 4 31.97 18.00 -8.20
N LYS A 5 32.49 18.54 -7.09
CA LYS A 5 32.12 18.11 -5.73
C LYS A 5 30.65 18.45 -5.41
N PHE A 6 30.21 19.64 -5.80
CA PHE A 6 28.81 20.06 -5.63
C PHE A 6 27.82 19.18 -6.41
N LYS A 7 28.14 18.79 -7.66
CA LYS A 7 27.29 17.86 -8.43
C LYS A 7 27.19 16.48 -7.78
N TYR A 8 28.29 15.97 -7.21
CA TYR A 8 28.30 14.69 -6.51
C TYR A 8 27.43 14.72 -5.25
N GLU A 9 27.59 15.73 -4.39
CA GLU A 9 26.80 15.89 -3.17
C GLU A 9 25.31 16.09 -3.47
N THR A 10 24.98 16.86 -4.50
CA THR A 10 23.59 17.06 -4.94
C THR A 10 22.98 15.76 -5.48
N ALA A 11 23.76 14.98 -6.24
CA ALA A 11 23.31 13.69 -6.76
C ALA A 11 23.10 12.66 -5.65
N GLN A 12 23.98 12.63 -4.64
CA GLN A 12 23.81 11.74 -3.49
C GLN A 12 22.59 12.13 -2.65
N LYS A 13 22.44 13.42 -2.33
CA LYS A 13 21.26 13.93 -1.61
C LYS A 13 19.96 13.64 -2.37
N ALA A 14 19.97 13.74 -3.70
CA ALA A 14 18.82 13.39 -4.53
C ALA A 14 18.51 11.88 -4.50
N ARG A 15 19.53 11.02 -4.46
CA ARG A 15 19.35 9.55 -4.33
C ARG A 15 18.80 9.17 -2.95
N GLU A 16 19.32 9.75 -1.89
CA GLU A 16 18.84 9.54 -0.52
C GLU A 16 17.40 10.04 -0.35
N SER A 17 17.09 11.23 -0.87
CA SER A 17 15.73 11.79 -0.86
C SER A 17 14.73 10.88 -1.59
N ARG A 18 15.09 10.36 -2.77
CA ARG A 18 14.24 9.41 -3.52
C ARG A 18 14.02 8.09 -2.78
N LYS A 19 15.04 7.59 -2.06
CA LYS A 19 14.90 6.36 -1.25
C LYS A 19 13.99 6.59 -0.03
N ASN A 20 14.09 7.75 0.60
CA ASN A 20 13.29 8.10 1.77
C ASN A 20 11.86 8.53 1.40
N GLN A 21 11.61 8.90 0.14
CA GLN A 21 10.28 9.18 -0.36
C GLN A 21 9.46 7.89 -0.45
N GLN A 22 8.63 7.64 0.56
CA GLN A 22 7.67 6.53 0.50
C GLN A 22 6.63 6.80 -0.59
N GLN A 23 6.67 6.00 -1.66
CA GLN A 23 5.69 6.05 -2.73
C GLN A 23 4.35 5.53 -2.21
N THR A 24 3.31 6.37 -2.29
CA THR A 24 1.95 5.93 -1.96
C THR A 24 1.42 5.09 -3.11
N VAL A 25 1.38 3.77 -2.92
CA VAL A 25 0.93 2.82 -3.93
C VAL A 25 -0.60 2.81 -3.95
N VAL A 26 -1.18 2.77 -5.15
CA VAL A 26 -2.61 2.52 -5.35
C VAL A 26 -2.81 1.04 -5.60
N LYS A 27 -3.54 0.37 -4.71
CA LYS A 27 -3.94 -1.03 -4.85
C LYS A 27 -5.33 -1.09 -5.46
N GLU A 28 -5.56 -2.05 -6.34
CA GLU A 28 -6.87 -2.24 -6.96
C GLU A 28 -7.55 -3.46 -6.35
N GLN A 29 -8.83 -3.32 -5.96
CA GLN A 29 -9.66 -4.41 -5.48
C GLN A 29 -10.90 -4.54 -6.36
N LYS A 30 -11.10 -5.71 -6.97
CA LYS A 30 -12.26 -5.96 -7.84
C LYS A 30 -13.36 -6.69 -7.09
N LEU A 31 -14.60 -6.22 -7.29
CA LEU A 31 -15.83 -6.76 -6.73
C LEU A 31 -16.84 -7.06 -7.82
N ARG A 32 -17.81 -7.92 -7.51
CA ARG A 32 -18.95 -8.22 -8.37
C ARG A 32 -20.23 -7.68 -7.72
N PRO A 33 -21.26 -7.27 -8.49
CA PRO A 33 -22.52 -6.79 -7.94
C PRO A 33 -23.25 -7.83 -7.08
N LYS A 34 -23.11 -9.12 -7.41
CA LYS A 34 -23.67 -10.26 -6.68
C LYS A 34 -22.56 -11.04 -5.97
N ILE A 35 -21.93 -10.41 -5.00
CA ILE A 35 -20.88 -11.03 -4.18
C ILE A 35 -21.51 -11.87 -3.06
N ASP A 36 -20.91 -13.01 -2.78
CA ASP A 36 -21.27 -13.83 -1.62
C ASP A 36 -20.82 -13.14 -0.31
N PRO A 37 -21.56 -13.26 0.80
CA PRO A 37 -21.16 -12.66 2.07
C PRO A 37 -19.73 -13.03 2.53
N HIS A 38 -19.30 -14.28 2.35
CA HIS A 38 -17.95 -14.72 2.75
C HIS A 38 -16.85 -14.11 1.86
N ASP A 39 -17.08 -14.03 0.54
CA ASP A 39 -16.16 -13.36 -0.39
C ASP A 39 -16.09 -11.85 -0.11
N TYR A 40 -17.22 -11.25 0.31
CA TYR A 40 -17.25 -9.85 0.73
C TYR A 40 -16.35 -9.60 1.94
N GLU A 41 -16.48 -10.38 3.01
CA GLU A 41 -15.66 -10.22 4.21
C GLU A 41 -14.16 -10.40 3.91
N THR A 42 -13.81 -11.38 3.08
CA THR A 42 -12.41 -11.60 2.66
C THR A 42 -11.84 -10.36 1.95
N LYS A 43 -12.60 -9.80 1.00
CA LYS A 43 -12.15 -8.61 0.25
C LYS A 43 -12.17 -7.34 1.07
N LYS A 44 -13.13 -7.20 2.00
CA LYS A 44 -13.13 -6.13 3.01
C LYS A 44 -11.85 -6.20 3.86
N GLY A 45 -11.46 -7.39 4.33
CA GLY A 45 -10.20 -7.61 5.04
C GLY A 45 -8.97 -7.16 4.24
N HIS A 46 -8.92 -7.43 2.94
CA HIS A 46 -7.84 -6.93 2.07
C HIS A 46 -7.85 -5.40 1.95
N VAL A 47 -9.01 -4.77 1.78
CA VAL A 47 -9.13 -3.31 1.73
C VAL A 47 -8.61 -2.69 3.02
N ILE A 48 -9.03 -3.21 4.18
CA ILE A 48 -8.56 -2.77 5.50
C ILE A 48 -7.04 -2.90 5.60
N ARG A 49 -6.47 -4.07 5.27
CA ARG A 49 -5.02 -4.31 5.30
C ARG A 49 -4.24 -3.32 4.43
N PHE A 50 -4.76 -2.95 3.26
CA PHE A 50 -4.11 -1.98 2.39
C PHE A 50 -4.20 -0.54 2.95
N LEU A 51 -5.32 -0.18 3.56
CA LEU A 51 -5.47 1.13 4.20
C LEU A 51 -4.57 1.25 5.43
N GLU A 52 -4.47 0.20 6.25
CA GLU A 52 -3.54 0.14 7.38
C GLU A 52 -2.08 0.23 6.93
N ALA A 53 -1.73 -0.39 5.81
CA ALA A 53 -0.42 -0.27 5.18
C ALA A 53 -0.15 1.13 4.58
N GLY A 54 -1.11 2.05 4.63
CA GLY A 54 -0.97 3.41 4.10
C GLY A 54 -1.10 3.52 2.58
N SER A 55 -1.59 2.47 1.91
CA SER A 55 -1.88 2.46 0.47
C SER A 55 -3.27 2.99 0.19
N LYS A 56 -3.46 3.64 -0.97
CA LYS A 56 -4.81 3.97 -1.46
C LYS A 56 -5.42 2.75 -2.10
N VAL A 57 -6.73 2.59 -2.01
CA VAL A 57 -7.44 1.44 -2.58
C VAL A 57 -8.49 1.90 -3.57
N LYS A 58 -8.31 1.52 -4.83
CA LYS A 58 -9.31 1.70 -5.89
C LYS A 58 -10.18 0.45 -5.96
N VAL A 59 -11.41 0.55 -5.47
CA VAL A 59 -12.39 -0.51 -5.52
C VAL A 59 -13.16 -0.41 -6.83
N THR A 60 -13.19 -1.49 -7.61
CA THR A 60 -13.85 -1.53 -8.92
C THR A 60 -14.91 -2.63 -8.94
N ILE A 61 -16.16 -2.27 -9.19
CA ILE A 61 -17.25 -3.19 -9.50
C ILE A 61 -17.36 -3.30 -11.02
N MET A 62 -17.33 -4.52 -11.55
CA MET A 62 -17.55 -4.76 -12.97
C MET A 62 -18.98 -5.24 -13.20
N PHE A 63 -19.73 -4.53 -14.05
CA PHE A 63 -21.07 -4.94 -14.46
C PHE A 63 -21.01 -5.84 -15.69
N ARG A 64 -21.64 -7.03 -15.59
CA ARG A 64 -21.69 -7.99 -16.69
C ARG A 64 -23.11 -8.11 -17.24
N GLY A 65 -23.24 -7.97 -18.57
CA GLY A 65 -24.50 -8.21 -19.28
C GLY A 65 -25.62 -7.30 -18.79
N ARG A 66 -26.74 -7.90 -18.35
CA ARG A 66 -27.96 -7.22 -17.92
C ARG A 66 -27.82 -6.39 -16.63
N GLU A 67 -26.68 -6.48 -15.95
CA GLU A 67 -26.43 -5.73 -14.72
C GLU A 67 -26.05 -4.27 -14.98
N GLN A 68 -25.69 -3.90 -16.22
CA GLN A 68 -25.37 -2.52 -16.58
C GLN A 68 -26.57 -1.57 -16.43
N SER A 69 -27.80 -2.08 -16.55
CA SER A 69 -29.02 -1.30 -16.32
C SER A 69 -29.36 -1.12 -14.84
N ARG A 70 -28.57 -1.71 -13.93
CA ARG A 70 -28.79 -1.65 -12.48
C ARG A 70 -27.54 -1.14 -11.73
N PRO A 71 -27.12 0.12 -11.98
CA PRO A 71 -25.99 0.71 -11.27
C PRO A 71 -26.25 0.80 -9.76
N GLU A 72 -27.50 0.91 -9.33
CA GLU A 72 -27.89 0.99 -7.91
C GLU A 72 -27.31 -0.14 -7.04
N LEU A 73 -27.22 -1.36 -7.59
CA LEU A 73 -26.66 -2.51 -6.86
C LEU A 73 -25.19 -2.30 -6.51
N GLY A 74 -24.40 -1.83 -7.48
CA GLY A 74 -22.99 -1.53 -7.25
C GLY A 74 -22.82 -0.33 -6.32
N PHE A 75 -23.66 0.68 -6.46
CA PHE A 75 -23.61 1.87 -5.62
C PHE A 75 -23.87 1.54 -4.14
N ARG A 76 -24.93 0.77 -3.85
CA ARG A 76 -25.23 0.30 -2.49
C ARG A 76 -24.10 -0.53 -1.90
N LEU A 77 -23.47 -1.40 -2.70
CA LEU A 77 -22.35 -2.22 -2.26
C LEU A 77 -21.12 -1.36 -1.90
N LEU A 78 -20.80 -0.34 -2.71
CA LEU A 78 -19.70 0.59 -2.43
C LEU A 78 -20.00 1.49 -1.23
N GLN A 79 -21.23 1.96 -1.08
CA GLN A 79 -21.64 2.71 0.12
C GLN A 79 -21.49 1.88 1.39
N ARG A 80 -21.97 0.63 1.37
CA ARG A 80 -21.79 -0.31 2.50
C ARG A 80 -20.31 -0.51 2.81
N LEU A 81 -19.49 -0.80 1.79
CA LEU A 81 -18.05 -0.96 1.97
C LEU A 81 -17.39 0.30 2.54
N GLY A 82 -17.79 1.49 2.08
CA GLY A 82 -17.27 2.76 2.59
C GLY A 82 -17.60 2.99 4.06
N ALA A 83 -18.82 2.63 4.50
CA ALA A 83 -19.21 2.68 5.91
C ALA A 83 -18.44 1.67 6.76
N ASP A 84 -18.31 0.44 6.27
CA ASP A 84 -17.63 -0.66 6.94
C ASP A 84 -16.12 -0.44 7.16
N VAL A 85 -15.49 0.43 6.37
CA VAL A 85 -14.05 0.75 6.45
C VAL A 85 -13.78 2.18 6.93
N ALA A 86 -14.81 2.90 7.39
CA ALA A 86 -14.71 4.29 7.80
C ALA A 86 -13.71 4.52 8.95
N ASP A 87 -13.46 3.51 9.78
CA ASP A 87 -12.48 3.56 10.87
C ASP A 87 -11.03 3.57 10.38
N TYR A 88 -10.76 3.02 9.19
CA TYR A 88 -9.41 2.85 8.64
C TYR A 88 -9.06 3.88 7.57
N GLY A 89 -10.08 4.41 6.89
CA GLY A 89 -9.89 5.39 5.83
C GLY A 89 -11.14 6.19 5.53
N PHE A 90 -11.02 7.08 4.55
CA PHE A 90 -12.11 7.92 4.06
C PHE A 90 -12.24 7.77 2.55
N VAL A 91 -13.42 8.10 2.03
CA VAL A 91 -13.69 8.12 0.59
C VAL A 91 -13.04 9.36 -0.02
N GLU A 92 -12.00 9.16 -0.82
CA GLU A 92 -11.34 10.25 -1.57
C GLU A 92 -12.10 10.56 -2.86
N THR A 93 -12.59 9.52 -3.54
CA THR A 93 -13.44 9.66 -4.73
C THR A 93 -14.66 8.79 -4.55
N SER A 94 -15.83 9.43 -4.55
CA SER A 94 -17.13 8.76 -4.44
C SER A 94 -17.35 7.77 -5.58
N ALA A 95 -18.26 6.81 -5.35
CA ALA A 95 -18.65 5.83 -6.36
C ALA A 95 -19.10 6.53 -7.66
N LYS A 96 -18.31 6.35 -8.73
CA LYS A 96 -18.58 6.91 -10.06
C LYS A 96 -18.66 5.78 -11.08
N GLN A 97 -19.68 5.84 -11.91
CA GLN A 97 -19.81 4.93 -13.05
C GLN A 97 -18.87 5.38 -14.17
N ASP A 98 -18.03 4.45 -14.62
CA ASP A 98 -17.11 4.57 -15.74
C ASP A 98 -17.42 3.45 -16.74
N GLY A 99 -18.37 3.72 -17.62
CA GLY A 99 -18.87 2.77 -18.61
C GLY A 99 -19.42 1.49 -17.97
N ARG A 100 -18.69 0.38 -18.15
CA ARG A 100 -19.04 -0.97 -17.66
C ARG A 100 -18.59 -1.22 -16.23
N ASN A 101 -17.90 -0.25 -15.64
CA ASN A 101 -17.28 -0.36 -14.34
C ASN A 101 -17.87 0.72 -13.43
N MET A 102 -17.86 0.47 -12.13
CA MET A 102 -18.05 1.52 -11.14
C MET A 102 -16.87 1.50 -10.21
N THR A 103 -16.30 2.66 -9.97
CA THR A 103 -15.09 2.80 -9.18
C THR A 103 -15.30 3.73 -8.01
N MET A 104 -14.64 3.41 -6.89
CA MET A 104 -14.54 4.25 -5.71
C MET A 104 -13.09 4.20 -5.23
N VAL A 105 -12.56 5.34 -4.78
CA VAL A 105 -11.19 5.41 -4.25
C VAL A 105 -11.25 5.72 -2.76
N LEU A 106 -10.63 4.85 -1.97
CA LEU A 106 -10.46 4.98 -0.53
C LEU A 106 -9.02 5.40 -0.24
N ALA A 107 -8.88 6.38 0.63
CA ALA A 107 -7.60 6.84 1.14
C ALA A 107 -7.49 6.51 2.63
N PRO A 108 -6.31 6.13 3.12
CA PRO A 108 -6.11 5.84 4.54
C PRO A 108 -6.13 7.14 5.35
N HIS A 109 -6.54 7.04 6.63
CA HIS A 109 -6.45 8.17 7.55
C HIS A 109 -5.00 8.61 7.76
N ARG A 110 -4.80 9.91 8.06
CA ARG A 110 -3.48 10.45 8.37
C ARG A 110 -2.95 9.75 9.64
N GLY A 111 -1.89 8.96 9.49
CA GLY A 111 -1.26 8.21 10.59
C GLY A 111 -1.15 6.71 10.36
N ALA A 112 -1.86 6.13 9.38
CA ALA A 112 -1.68 4.72 9.00
C ALA A 112 -0.23 4.44 8.55
N LYS A 113 0.38 5.41 7.88
CA LYS A 113 1.79 5.37 7.41
C LYS A 113 2.79 5.18 8.56
N THR A 114 2.50 5.70 9.75
CA THR A 114 3.39 5.61 10.92
C THR A 114 3.35 4.22 11.53
N ARG A 115 2.17 3.58 11.57
CA ARG A 115 2.01 2.19 12.02
C ARG A 115 2.58 1.17 11.05
N ALA A 116 2.37 1.37 9.73
CA ALA A 116 2.94 0.49 8.71
C ALA A 116 4.48 0.48 8.75
N LYS A 117 5.10 1.66 8.95
CA LYS A 117 6.56 1.77 9.09
C LYS A 117 7.07 1.02 10.32
N ALA A 118 6.43 1.19 11.48
CA ALA A 118 6.79 0.47 12.71
C ALA A 118 6.65 -1.06 12.58
N ALA A 119 5.65 -1.55 11.84
CA ALA A 119 5.49 -2.98 11.58
C ALA A 119 6.54 -3.54 10.61
N HIS A 120 6.91 -2.80 9.55
CA HIS A 120 7.96 -3.20 8.63
C HIS A 120 9.36 -3.16 9.25
N ASP A 121 9.64 -2.18 10.11
CA ASP A 121 10.91 -2.11 10.84
C ASP A 121 11.03 -3.22 11.91
N ALA A 122 9.91 -3.77 12.39
CA ALA A 122 9.88 -4.89 13.35
C ALA A 122 10.01 -6.29 12.69
N ASP A 123 9.62 -6.45 11.43
CA ASP A 123 9.72 -7.71 10.65
C ASP A 123 10.99 -7.76 9.77
N ALA A 124 11.85 -6.73 9.82
CA ALA A 124 13.13 -6.78 9.16
C ALA A 124 14.00 -7.87 9.82
N PRO A 125 14.46 -8.92 9.08
CA PRO A 125 15.41 -9.86 9.63
C PRO A 125 16.65 -9.07 10.04
N ALA A 126 17.06 -9.19 11.30
CA ALA A 126 18.24 -8.54 11.83
C ALA A 126 19.38 -8.64 10.81
N PRO A 127 20.12 -7.54 10.54
CA PRO A 127 21.28 -7.63 9.66
C PRO A 127 22.17 -8.72 10.23
N ARG A 128 22.38 -9.79 9.45
CA ARG A 128 23.31 -10.84 9.79
C ARG A 128 24.66 -10.16 9.92
N VAL A 129 25.06 -9.87 11.16
CA VAL A 129 26.38 -9.35 11.49
C VAL A 129 27.32 -10.46 11.05
N ASN A 130 27.94 -10.31 9.88
CA ASN A 130 29.10 -11.09 9.53
C ASN A 130 30.16 -10.72 10.55
N ALA A 131 30.29 -11.54 11.59
CA ALA A 131 31.35 -11.42 12.57
C ALA A 131 32.69 -11.53 11.83
N PRO A 132 33.65 -10.63 12.09
CA PRO A 132 35.01 -10.85 11.64
C PRO A 132 35.54 -12.06 12.41
N ALA A 133 35.93 -13.10 11.68
CA ALA A 133 36.76 -14.16 12.24
C ALA A 133 38.15 -13.55 12.44
N ASP A 134 38.46 -13.19 13.68
CA ASP A 134 39.81 -12.82 14.08
C ASP A 134 40.32 -13.79 15.15
N GLU A 135 41.63 -14.04 15.07
CA GLU A 135 42.51 -14.82 15.95
C GLU A 135 42.41 -16.36 15.89
N ALA A 136 43.51 -17.08 15.66
CA ALA A 136 44.64 -17.09 16.61
C ALA A 136 46.06 -17.23 15.97
N PRO A 137 47.13 -16.93 16.75
CA PRO A 137 48.49 -16.64 16.30
C PRO A 137 49.50 -17.78 16.55
N THR A 138 50.79 -17.48 16.32
CA THR A 138 52.03 -18.25 16.67
C THR A 138 52.34 -19.42 15.71
N GLU A 139 53.55 -19.63 15.20
CA GLU A 139 54.87 -19.52 15.84
C GLU A 139 56.00 -19.49 14.79
N THR A 140 57.06 -18.75 15.09
CA THR A 140 58.34 -18.67 14.36
C THR A 140 59.32 -19.74 14.89
N GLN A 141 60.30 -20.12 14.06
CA GLN A 141 61.44 -21.05 14.25
C GLN A 141 61.13 -22.49 13.80
N ASN A 142 61.94 -23.16 12.97
CA ASN A 142 63.39 -23.05 12.74
C ASN A 142 63.74 -23.45 11.29
#